data_AF-A0A954SEF4-F1
#
_entry.id   AF-A0A954SEF4-F1
#
_cell.length_a   1.000
_cell.length_b   1.000
_cell.length_c   1.000
_cell.angle_alpha   90.00
_cell.angle_beta   90.00
_cell.angle_gamma   90.00
#
_symmetry.space_group_name_H-M   'P 1'
#
loop_
_entity.id
_entity.type
_entity.pdbx_description
1 polymer ?
#
loop_
_entity_poly.entity_id
_entity_poly.type
_entity_poly.pdbx_seq_one_letter_code
_entity_poly.pdbx_strand_id
1 'polypeptide(L)'
;YADTNGYTIDSPRTMWPFRDWVIEAVNSDMPFDQFTIEQLAGDLLPEATESQRIATGFHRNTQFNQEGGVDPEQFRIEGVFDRVATTGVVWLGLTLGCAQCHDHKFDPITQREFYQIFAFFNDQAEPELTVRGPDLPGADAAADVAEQPGVPTLVLEELPQPRATHVLIKGDFTRPGEPVAPG
;
A
#
# COMPACT_ATOMS: atom_id res chain seq x y z
N TYR A 1 -4.59 -8.82 -5.24
CA TYR A 1 -6.05 -8.62 -5.25
C TYR A 1 -6.72 -9.84 -4.67
N ALA A 2 -7.74 -9.63 -3.84
CA ALA A 2 -8.66 -10.65 -3.36
C ALA A 2 -10.06 -10.02 -3.23
N ASP A 3 -11.12 -10.84 -3.33
CA ASP A 3 -12.50 -10.39 -3.12
C ASP A 3 -12.84 -10.19 -1.63
N THR A 4 -11.93 -10.55 -0.73
CA THR A 4 -12.04 -10.40 0.73
C THR A 4 -10.84 -9.69 1.33
N ASN A 5 -10.95 -9.28 2.60
CA ASN A 5 -9.90 -8.54 3.31
C ASN A 5 -8.61 -9.35 3.54
N GLY A 6 -8.68 -10.67 3.45
CA GLY A 6 -7.53 -11.57 3.58
C GLY A 6 -6.98 -11.64 5.00
N TYR A 7 -7.73 -11.21 6.02
CA TYR A 7 -7.31 -11.18 7.43
C TYR A 7 -8.40 -11.78 8.34
N THR A 8 -8.17 -11.88 9.65
CA THR A 8 -9.03 -12.57 10.66
C THR A 8 -10.53 -12.70 10.35
N ILE A 9 -11.26 -11.59 10.17
CA ILE A 9 -12.72 -11.58 9.91
C ILE A 9 -13.05 -11.94 8.45
N ASP A 10 -12.09 -11.75 7.55
CA ASP A 10 -12.11 -12.03 6.11
C ASP A 10 -13.39 -11.59 5.40
N SER A 11 -13.91 -10.43 5.79
CA SER A 11 -15.11 -9.87 5.16
C SER A 11 -14.85 -9.51 3.70
N PRO A 12 -15.91 -9.46 2.87
CA PRO A 12 -15.80 -8.98 1.49
C PRO A 12 -15.18 -7.58 1.43
N ARG A 13 -14.34 -7.35 0.41
CA ARG A 13 -13.78 -6.04 0.08
C ARG A 13 -14.18 -5.62 -1.32
N THR A 14 -14.32 -4.32 -1.55
CA THR A 14 -14.63 -3.78 -2.87
C THR A 14 -13.41 -3.08 -3.44
N MET A 15 -12.87 -3.64 -4.53
CA MET A 15 -11.69 -3.11 -5.23
C MET A 15 -11.87 -3.28 -6.76
N TRP A 16 -13.12 -3.19 -7.22
CA TRP A 16 -13.48 -3.40 -8.62
C TRP A 16 -12.81 -2.43 -9.59
N PRO A 17 -12.53 -1.14 -9.27
CA PRO A 17 -11.87 -0.26 -10.24
C PRO A 17 -10.48 -0.77 -10.60
N PHE A 18 -9.69 -1.20 -9.61
CA PHE A 18 -8.38 -1.80 -9.84
C PHE A 18 -8.49 -3.14 -10.58
N ARG A 19 -9.44 -4.01 -10.19
CA ARG A 19 -9.66 -5.29 -10.87
C ARG A 19 -9.96 -5.08 -12.36
N ASP A 20 -10.90 -4.20 -12.65
CA ASP A 20 -11.36 -3.93 -14.01
C ASP A 20 -10.25 -3.25 -14.81
N TRP A 21 -9.48 -2.34 -14.20
CA TRP A 21 -8.27 -1.77 -14.81
C TRP A 21 -7.27 -2.85 -15.24
N VAL A 22 -6.97 -3.84 -14.38
CA VAL A 22 -6.05 -4.93 -14.74
C VAL A 22 -6.60 -5.75 -15.91
N ILE A 23 -7.90 -6.07 -15.89
CA ILE A 23 -8.56 -6.82 -16.96
C ILE A 23 -8.49 -6.05 -18.29
N GLU A 24 -8.77 -4.75 -18.26
CA GLU A 24 -8.74 -3.89 -19.44
C GLU A 24 -7.32 -3.72 -19.99
N ALA A 25 -6.32 -3.52 -19.11
CA ALA A 25 -4.91 -3.42 -19.51
C ALA A 25 -4.43 -4.69 -20.22
N VAL A 26 -4.79 -5.87 -19.71
CA VAL A 26 -4.45 -7.15 -20.36
C VAL A 26 -5.23 -7.32 -21.68
N ASN A 27 -6.53 -7.04 -21.69
CA ASN A 27 -7.36 -7.21 -22.89
C ASN A 27 -7.02 -6.25 -24.03
N SER A 28 -6.39 -5.12 -23.71
CA SER A 28 -5.95 -4.11 -24.68
C SER A 28 -4.50 -4.30 -25.16
N ASP A 29 -3.85 -5.40 -24.75
CA ASP A 29 -2.44 -5.66 -25.02
C ASP A 29 -1.53 -4.48 -24.61
N MET A 30 -1.79 -3.90 -23.43
CA MET A 30 -0.99 -2.80 -22.90
C MET A 30 0.49 -3.22 -22.83
N PRO A 31 1.42 -2.39 -23.34
CA PRO A 31 2.85 -2.64 -23.21
C PRO A 31 3.25 -2.86 -21.75
N PHE A 32 4.07 -3.87 -21.49
CA PHE A 32 4.43 -4.28 -20.14
C PHE A 32 5.17 -3.18 -19.35
N ASP A 33 5.98 -2.37 -20.03
CA ASP A 33 6.63 -1.19 -19.45
C ASP A 33 5.60 -0.18 -18.94
N GLN A 34 4.58 0.14 -19.73
CA GLN A 34 3.50 1.01 -19.31
C GLN A 34 2.69 0.40 -18.16
N PHE A 35 2.32 -0.87 -18.26
CA PHE A 35 1.62 -1.60 -17.19
C PHE A 35 2.38 -1.57 -15.87
N THR A 36 3.71 -1.70 -15.93
CA THR A 36 4.60 -1.63 -14.77
C THR A 36 4.60 -0.22 -14.17
N ILE A 37 4.78 0.81 -15.00
CA ILE A 37 4.83 2.20 -14.55
C ILE A 37 3.52 2.60 -13.88
N GLU A 38 2.37 2.28 -14.49
CA GLU A 38 1.07 2.69 -13.94
C GLU A 38 0.75 1.98 -12.62
N GLN A 39 1.08 0.69 -12.48
CA GLN A 39 0.87 -0.02 -11.21
C GLN A 39 1.81 0.41 -10.09
N LEU A 40 3.06 0.75 -10.42
CA LEU A 40 4.09 1.11 -9.43
C LEU A 40 4.22 2.61 -9.15
N ALA A 41 3.67 3.49 -9.99
CA ALA A 41 3.86 4.94 -9.87
C ALA A 41 2.84 5.77 -10.69
N GLY A 42 1.70 5.19 -11.08
CA GLY A 42 0.73 5.84 -11.96
C GLY A 42 0.19 7.16 -11.42
N ASP A 43 0.01 7.26 -10.11
CA ASP A 43 -0.41 8.46 -9.40
C ASP A 43 0.67 9.55 -9.27
N LEU A 44 1.95 9.19 -9.43
CA LEU A 44 3.10 10.09 -9.48
C LEU A 44 3.37 10.65 -10.89
N LEU A 45 2.62 10.19 -11.91
CA LEU A 45 2.78 10.71 -13.26
C LEU A 45 2.32 12.18 -13.35
N PRO A 46 3.00 13.02 -14.15
CA PRO A 46 2.55 14.39 -14.39
C PRO A 46 1.12 14.41 -14.94
N GLU A 47 0.23 15.17 -14.31
CA GLU A 47 -1.19 15.23 -14.68
C GLU A 47 -1.85 13.83 -14.74
N ALA A 48 -1.51 12.95 -13.77
CA ALA A 48 -1.98 11.57 -13.71
C ALA A 48 -3.50 11.47 -13.93
N THR A 49 -3.89 10.71 -14.95
CA THR A 49 -5.29 10.42 -15.28
C THR A 49 -5.93 9.57 -14.18
N GLU A 50 -7.27 9.56 -14.12
CA GLU A 50 -7.99 8.70 -13.17
C GLU A 50 -7.63 7.22 -13.33
N SER A 51 -7.51 6.74 -14.57
CA SER A 51 -7.08 5.36 -14.88
C SER A 51 -5.70 5.05 -14.28
N GLN A 52 -4.72 5.95 -14.44
CA GLN A 52 -3.38 5.79 -13.89
C GLN A 52 -3.36 5.79 -12.36
N ARG A 53 -4.20 6.61 -11.71
CA ARG A 53 -4.36 6.61 -10.25
C ARG A 53 -5.00 5.30 -9.76
N ILE A 54 -5.99 4.79 -10.49
CA ILE A 54 -6.63 3.49 -10.20
C ILE A 54 -5.60 2.36 -10.32
N ALA A 55 -4.72 2.40 -11.32
CA ALA A 55 -3.66 1.42 -11.53
C ALA A 55 -2.74 1.28 -10.31
N THR A 56 -2.38 2.40 -9.67
CA THR A 56 -1.55 2.41 -8.45
C THR A 56 -2.27 1.79 -7.24
N GLY A 57 -3.56 1.48 -7.37
CA GLY A 57 -4.32 0.65 -6.44
C GLY A 57 -3.67 -0.71 -6.12
N PHE A 58 -2.68 -1.17 -6.91
CA PHE A 58 -1.79 -2.28 -6.57
C PHE A 58 -1.31 -2.21 -5.12
N HIS A 59 -0.82 -1.05 -4.69
CA HIS A 59 -0.29 -0.83 -3.33
C HIS A 59 -1.38 -0.63 -2.25
N ARG A 60 -2.66 -0.58 -2.63
CA ARG A 60 -3.83 -0.61 -1.71
C ARG A 60 -4.39 -2.02 -1.51
N ASN A 61 -3.83 -3.03 -2.16
CA ASN A 61 -4.29 -4.42 -2.05
C ASN A 61 -3.72 -5.18 -0.85
N THR A 62 -3.10 -4.49 0.12
CA THR A 62 -2.67 -5.07 1.39
C THR A 62 -3.86 -5.65 2.17
N GLN A 63 -3.59 -6.54 3.12
CA GLN A 63 -4.59 -7.08 4.03
C GLN A 63 -5.26 -5.96 4.85
N PHE A 64 -6.53 -6.15 5.21
CA PHE A 64 -7.30 -5.17 5.97
C PHE A 64 -7.80 -5.76 7.28
N ASN A 65 -7.43 -5.15 8.40
CA ASN A 65 -7.80 -5.61 9.74
C ASN A 65 -9.01 -4.83 10.26
N GLN A 66 -10.07 -5.55 10.65
CA GLN A 66 -11.30 -5.00 11.23
C GLN A 66 -11.52 -5.44 12.69
N GLU A 67 -10.52 -6.06 13.30
CA GLU A 67 -10.59 -6.51 14.67
C GLU A 67 -10.63 -5.33 15.65
N GLY A 68 -11.54 -5.40 16.62
CA GLY A 68 -11.61 -4.41 17.68
C GLY A 68 -10.36 -4.48 18.56
N GLY A 69 -9.67 -3.35 18.71
CA GLY A 69 -8.45 -3.26 19.52
C GLY A 69 -7.14 -3.47 18.75
N VAL A 70 -7.19 -3.47 17.41
CA VAL A 70 -5.98 -3.42 16.59
C VAL A 70 -5.13 -2.19 16.94
N ASP A 71 -3.81 -2.37 17.07
CA ASP A 71 -2.87 -1.26 17.17
C ASP A 71 -2.74 -0.62 15.77
N PRO A 72 -3.13 0.66 15.60
CA PRO A 72 -3.07 1.33 14.29
C PRO A 72 -1.68 1.34 13.68
N GLU A 73 -0.63 1.43 14.50
CA GLU A 73 0.74 1.45 14.02
C GLU A 73 1.20 0.07 13.56
N GLN A 74 0.81 -0.99 14.28
CA GLN A 74 1.05 -2.36 13.83
C GLN A 74 0.40 -2.59 12.46
N PHE A 75 -0.88 -2.23 12.34
CA PHE A 75 -1.64 -2.43 11.10
C PHE A 75 -1.00 -1.69 9.91
N ARG A 76 -0.58 -0.44 10.12
CA ARG A 76 0.13 0.35 9.11
C ARG A 76 1.45 -0.32 8.70
N ILE A 77 2.26 -0.75 9.67
CA ILE A 77 3.57 -1.38 9.41
C ILE A 77 3.42 -2.71 8.67
N GLU A 78 2.41 -3.52 9.03
CA GLU A 78 2.07 -4.75 8.30
C GLU A 78 1.71 -4.47 6.84
N GLY A 79 0.96 -3.39 6.56
CA GLY A 79 0.68 -2.93 5.20
C GLY A 79 1.96 -2.55 4.43
N VAL A 80 2.92 -1.89 5.07
CA VAL A 80 4.21 -1.57 4.44
C VAL A 80 5.04 -2.83 4.17
N PHE A 81 5.08 -3.78 5.12
CA PHE A 81 5.74 -5.07 4.89
C PHE A 81 5.15 -5.83 3.70
N ASP A 82 3.82 -5.87 3.59
CA ASP A 82 3.14 -6.52 2.48
C ASP A 82 3.47 -5.84 1.13
N ARG A 83 3.54 -4.51 1.08
CA ARG A 83 3.96 -3.78 -0.12
C ARG A 83 5.37 -4.17 -0.56
N VAL A 84 6.34 -4.20 0.37
CA VAL A 84 7.73 -4.59 0.06
C VAL A 84 7.78 -6.04 -0.44
N ALA A 85 7.13 -6.95 0.29
CA ALA A 85 7.14 -8.38 -0.04
C ALA A 85 6.47 -8.66 -1.38
N THR A 86 5.28 -8.11 -1.61
CA THR A 86 4.49 -8.30 -2.83
C THR A 86 5.19 -7.69 -4.04
N THR A 87 5.74 -6.48 -3.91
CA THR A 87 6.52 -5.84 -4.99
C THR A 87 7.75 -6.68 -5.34
N GLY A 88 8.46 -7.19 -4.34
CA GLY A 88 9.62 -8.07 -4.54
C GLY A 88 9.28 -9.33 -5.33
N VAL A 89 8.20 -10.01 -4.96
CA VAL A 89 7.80 -11.26 -5.64
C VAL A 89 7.28 -10.99 -7.05
N VAL A 90 6.43 -9.98 -7.23
CA VAL A 90 5.74 -9.71 -8.51
C VAL A 90 6.69 -9.12 -9.56
N TRP A 91 7.53 -8.16 -9.18
CA TRP A 91 8.32 -7.38 -10.14
C TRP A 91 9.80 -7.75 -10.17
N LEU A 92 10.35 -8.22 -9.05
CA LEU A 92 11.78 -8.59 -8.96
C LEU A 92 11.99 -10.10 -9.03
N GLY A 93 10.94 -10.90 -8.84
CA GLY A 93 11.06 -12.36 -8.70
C GLY A 93 11.83 -12.77 -7.43
N LEU A 94 11.86 -11.92 -6.41
CA LEU A 94 12.63 -12.10 -5.18
C LEU A 94 11.72 -12.24 -3.95
N THR A 95 12.05 -13.15 -3.05
CA THR A 95 11.34 -13.34 -1.78
C THR A 95 11.82 -12.37 -0.70
N LEU A 96 11.76 -11.05 -0.99
CA LEU A 96 12.23 -9.99 -0.09
C LEU A 96 11.65 -10.10 1.33
N GLY A 97 10.42 -10.59 1.49
CA GLY A 97 9.78 -10.76 2.79
C GLY A 97 10.57 -11.64 3.78
N CYS A 98 11.43 -12.55 3.31
CA CYS A 98 12.30 -13.32 4.22
C CYS A 98 13.34 -12.43 4.92
N ALA A 99 13.71 -11.30 4.31
CA ALA A 99 14.69 -10.36 4.84
C ALA A 99 14.12 -9.46 5.96
N GLN A 100 12.81 -9.53 6.23
CA GLN A 100 12.16 -8.73 7.28
C GLN A 100 12.77 -8.96 8.67
N CYS A 101 13.10 -10.20 9.00
CA CYS A 101 13.52 -10.59 10.35
C CYS A 101 15.03 -10.86 10.49
N HIS A 102 15.71 -11.14 9.39
CA HIS A 102 17.13 -11.50 9.32
C HIS A 102 17.62 -11.32 7.87
N ASP A 103 18.92 -11.36 7.61
CA ASP A 103 19.41 -11.37 6.22
C ASP A 103 18.79 -12.51 5.41
N HIS A 104 18.50 -12.25 4.14
CA HIS A 104 17.85 -13.22 3.28
C HIS A 104 18.65 -14.53 3.24
N LYS A 105 17.96 -15.67 3.31
CA LYS A 105 18.60 -16.98 3.53
C LYS A 105 19.49 -17.42 2.36
N PHE A 106 19.10 -17.09 1.13
CA PHE A 106 19.71 -17.61 -0.09
C PHE A 106 20.32 -16.50 -0.94
N ASP A 107 19.54 -15.47 -1.23
CA ASP A 107 20.01 -14.28 -1.94
C ASP A 107 20.85 -13.35 -1.05
N PRO A 108 21.84 -12.63 -1.61
CA PRO A 108 22.72 -11.72 -0.87
C PRO A 108 22.03 -10.39 -0.57
N ILE A 109 20.88 -10.45 0.11
CA ILE A 109 20.07 -9.29 0.48
C ILE A 109 20.08 -9.20 1.99
N THR A 110 20.67 -8.14 2.52
CA THR A 110 20.70 -7.87 3.95
C THR A 110 19.33 -7.45 4.46
N GLN A 111 19.08 -7.66 5.75
CA GLN A 111 17.92 -7.09 6.43
C GLN A 111 17.92 -5.56 6.27
N ARG A 112 19.09 -4.92 6.28
CA ARG A 112 19.20 -3.47 6.10
C ARG A 112 18.65 -3.03 4.75
N GLU A 113 19.01 -3.71 3.66
CA GLU A 113 18.50 -3.42 2.30
C GLU A 113 16.98 -3.60 2.21
N PHE A 114 16.42 -4.62 2.87
CA PHE A 114 14.98 -4.75 3.00
C PHE A 114 14.35 -3.53 3.64
N TYR A 115 14.93 -3.01 4.73
CA TYR A 115 14.41 -1.82 5.39
C TYR A 115 14.68 -0.51 4.63
N GLN A 116 15.62 -0.47 3.69
CA GLN A 116 15.77 0.66 2.75
C GLN A 116 14.59 0.71 1.78
N ILE A 117 14.16 -0.44 1.26
CA ILE A 117 12.94 -0.53 0.43
C ILE A 117 11.69 -0.26 1.29
N PHE A 118 11.66 -0.76 2.53
CA PHE A 118 10.58 -0.43 3.47
C PHE A 118 10.47 1.07 3.68
N ALA A 119 11.59 1.79 3.86
CA ALA A 119 11.58 3.23 4.07
C ALA A 119 10.87 3.97 2.92
N PHE A 120 11.11 3.56 1.67
CA PHE A 120 10.42 4.11 0.50
C PHE A 120 8.88 3.95 0.59
N PHE A 121 8.38 2.78 0.99
CA PHE A 121 6.94 2.56 1.15
C PHE A 121 6.37 3.07 2.49
N ASN A 122 7.23 3.51 3.42
CA ASN A 122 6.83 3.98 4.74
C ASN A 122 6.41 5.45 4.72
N ASP A 123 6.76 6.21 3.68
CA ASP A 123 6.52 7.65 3.58
C ASP A 123 5.20 8.03 2.90
N GLN A 124 4.33 7.06 2.67
CA GLN A 124 3.09 7.29 1.92
C GLN A 124 2.04 8.07 2.71
N ALA A 125 1.42 9.02 2.02
CA ALA A 125 0.29 9.79 2.50
C ALA A 125 -0.97 8.90 2.50
N GLU A 126 -1.34 8.39 3.68
CA GLU A 126 -2.59 7.65 3.86
C GLU A 126 -3.60 8.54 4.59
N PRO A 127 -4.53 9.20 3.87
CA PRO A 127 -5.47 10.11 4.51
C PRO A 127 -6.48 9.36 5.38
N GLU A 128 -6.72 9.87 6.60
CA GLU A 128 -7.89 9.47 7.38
C GLU A 128 -9.14 10.08 6.76
N LEU A 129 -9.96 9.23 6.13
CA LEU A 129 -11.23 9.65 5.57
C LEU A 129 -12.32 9.48 6.62
N THR A 130 -12.96 10.59 6.99
CA THR A 130 -14.19 10.52 7.80
C THR A 130 -15.32 10.03 6.91
N VAL A 131 -15.63 8.73 6.98
CA VAL A 131 -16.82 8.17 6.32
C VAL A 131 -18.01 8.40 7.24
N ARG A 132 -18.78 9.46 6.97
CA ARG A 132 -20.06 9.65 7.65
C ARG A 132 -21.08 8.69 7.02
N GLY A 133 -21.40 7.62 7.74
CA GLY A 133 -22.39 6.64 7.27
C GLY A 133 -23.80 7.23 7.21
N PRO A 134 -24.67 6.73 6.31
CA PRO A 134 -26.04 7.24 6.13
C PRO A 134 -26.93 7.11 7.38
N ASP A 135 -26.55 6.28 8.35
CA ASP A 135 -27.30 6.04 9.58
C ASP A 135 -26.89 6.96 10.75
N LEU A 136 -25.95 7.89 10.54
CA LEU A 136 -25.56 8.86 11.57
C LEU A 136 -26.51 10.07 11.55
N PRO A 137 -27.05 10.51 12.71
CA PRO A 137 -27.94 11.67 12.74
C PRO A 137 -27.23 12.92 12.18
N GLY A 138 -27.77 13.45 11.09
CA GLY A 138 -27.20 14.59 10.36
C GLY A 138 -26.28 14.26 9.18
N ALA A 139 -26.18 12.99 8.77
CA ALA A 139 -25.51 12.60 7.54
C ALA A 139 -26.45 12.81 6.34
N ASP A 140 -26.21 13.84 5.55
CA ASP A 140 -26.80 13.96 4.23
C ASP A 140 -25.79 13.37 3.25
N ALA A 141 -25.95 12.08 2.93
CA ALA A 141 -24.97 11.29 2.18
C ALA A 141 -24.61 11.90 0.81
N ALA A 142 -25.46 12.76 0.25
CA ALA A 142 -25.19 13.49 -0.99
C ALA A 142 -24.33 14.75 -0.77
N ALA A 143 -24.43 15.41 0.39
CA ALA A 143 -23.65 16.59 0.74
C ALA A 143 -22.25 16.21 1.24
N ASP A 144 -22.14 15.14 2.04
CA ASP A 144 -20.87 14.66 2.58
C ASP A 144 -19.94 14.11 1.49
N VAL A 145 -20.47 13.62 0.36
CA VAL A 145 -19.68 13.20 -0.82
C VAL A 145 -19.28 14.40 -1.67
N ALA A 146 -20.09 15.46 -1.70
CA ALA A 146 -19.84 16.67 -2.48
C ALA A 146 -18.83 17.63 -1.83
N GLU A 147 -18.68 17.60 -0.49
CA GLU A 147 -17.69 18.40 0.26
C GLU A 147 -16.33 17.73 0.43
N GLN A 148 -16.17 16.46 0.03
CA GLN A 148 -14.86 15.82 0.03
C GLN A 148 -14.08 16.39 -1.16
N PRO A 149 -13.02 17.21 -0.94
CA PRO A 149 -12.16 17.63 -2.04
C PRO A 149 -11.69 16.36 -2.72
N GLY A 150 -12.05 16.18 -4.00
CA GLY A 150 -12.04 14.90 -4.73
C GLY A 150 -10.91 14.02 -4.23
N VAL A 151 -11.27 13.02 -3.41
CA VAL A 151 -10.33 12.35 -2.51
C VAL A 151 -9.13 11.89 -3.33
N PRO A 152 -7.95 12.49 -3.15
CA PRO A 152 -6.76 11.98 -3.80
C PRO A 152 -6.48 10.63 -3.13
N THR A 153 -6.90 9.56 -3.81
CA THR A 153 -6.46 8.19 -3.51
C THR A 153 -5.04 8.05 -4.04
N LEU A 154 -4.18 9.01 -3.74
CA LEU A 154 -2.76 8.93 -4.09
C LEU A 154 -2.18 7.92 -3.12
N VAL A 155 -1.67 6.84 -3.70
CA VAL A 155 -1.21 5.65 -2.99
C VAL A 155 0.29 5.77 -2.71
N LEU A 156 1.00 6.47 -3.58
CA LEU A 156 2.44 6.67 -3.53
C LEU A 156 2.88 8.15 -3.38
N GLU A 157 1.95 9.08 -3.18
CA GLU A 157 2.31 10.45 -2.81
C GLU A 157 2.99 10.47 -1.42
N GLU A 158 4.19 11.04 -1.38
CA GLU A 158 4.98 11.13 -0.16
C GLU A 158 4.46 12.20 0.80
N LEU A 159 4.59 11.94 2.11
CA LEU A 159 4.35 12.93 3.14
C LEU A 159 5.33 14.12 3.02
N PRO A 160 4.89 15.36 3.36
CA PRO A 160 5.79 16.52 3.43
C PRO A 160 6.96 16.35 4.39
N GLN A 161 6.81 15.49 5.40
CA GLN A 161 7.87 15.07 6.30
C GLN A 161 7.93 13.54 6.32
N PRO A 162 9.03 12.94 5.82
CA PRO A 162 9.28 11.51 5.88
C PRO A 162 9.17 10.96 7.31
N ARG A 163 8.62 9.75 7.43
CA ARG A 163 8.56 9.02 8.68
C ARG A 163 9.94 8.44 8.98
N ALA A 164 10.36 8.49 10.24
CA ALA A 164 11.61 7.86 10.64
C ALA A 164 11.50 6.32 10.50
N THR A 165 12.35 5.73 9.67
CA THR A 165 12.45 4.27 9.52
C THR A 165 13.66 3.72 10.26
N HIS A 166 13.47 2.55 10.87
CA HIS A 166 14.52 1.81 11.56
C HIS A 166 14.48 0.35 11.10
N VAL A 167 15.64 -0.32 11.14
CA VAL A 167 15.69 -1.78 11.04
C VAL A 167 15.03 -2.38 12.27
N LEU A 168 13.90 -3.08 12.10
CA LEU A 168 13.18 -3.65 13.24
C LEU A 168 13.82 -4.98 13.67
N ILE A 169 14.06 -5.11 14.98
CA ILE A 169 14.75 -6.27 15.53
C ILE A 169 13.84 -7.49 15.38
N LYS A 170 14.24 -8.42 14.50
CA LYS A 170 13.43 -9.60 14.13
C LYS A 170 12.04 -9.24 13.58
N GLY A 171 11.91 -8.11 12.89
CA GLY A 171 10.63 -7.67 12.32
C GLY A 171 9.63 -7.11 13.34
N ASP A 172 10.00 -7.01 14.62
CA ASP A 172 9.13 -6.52 15.70
C ASP A 172 9.06 -4.99 15.68
N PHE A 173 7.89 -4.46 15.31
CA PHE A 173 7.65 -3.02 15.19
C PHE A 173 7.82 -2.25 16.50
N THR A 174 7.72 -2.92 17.65
CA THR A 174 7.93 -2.31 18.97
C THR A 174 9.41 -2.22 19.34
N ARG A 175 10.30 -2.78 18.52
CA ARG A 175 11.75 -2.88 18.77
C ARG A 175 12.57 -2.28 17.63
N PRO A 176 12.58 -0.94 17.51
CA PRO A 176 13.41 -0.27 16.52
C PRO A 176 14.91 -0.47 16.81
N GLY A 177 15.67 -0.79 15.77
CA GLY A 177 17.13 -0.87 15.78
C GLY A 177 17.75 0.38 15.16
N GLU A 178 18.74 0.19 14.28
CA GLU A 178 19.44 1.29 13.64
C GLU A 178 18.54 2.06 12.65
N PRO A 179 18.68 3.39 12.56
CA PRO A 179 17.98 4.18 11.56
C PRO A 179 18.43 3.83 10.14
N VAL A 180 17.50 3.95 9.21
CA VAL A 180 17.69 3.65 7.79
C VAL A 180 16.88 4.62 6.95
N ALA A 181 17.44 5.01 5.81
CA ALA A 181 16.81 5.86 4.83
C ALA A 181 16.56 5.06 3.55
N PRO A 182 15.67 5.50 2.65
CA PRO A 182 15.57 4.93 1.31
C PRO A 182 16.94 4.86 0.64
N GLY A 183 17.22 3.76 -0.07
CA GLY A 183 18.52 3.44 -0.67
C GLY A 183 18.38 2.87 -2.06
#